data_AF-A0A329URA9-F1
#
_entry.id   AF-A0A329URA9-F1
#
_cell.length_a   1.000
_cell.length_b   1.000
_cell.length_c   1.000
_cell.angle_alpha   90.00
_cell.angle_beta   90.00
_cell.angle_gamma   90.00
#
_symmetry.space_group_name_H-M   'P 1'
#
loop_
_entity.id
_entity.type
_entity.pdbx_description
1 polymer ?
#
loop_
_entity_poly.entity_id
_entity_poly.type
_entity_poly.pdbx_seq_one_letter_code
_entity_poly.pdbx_strand_id
1 'polypeptide(L)' 'MEEMLLSLNGPWSNAACIGYCVMAMRNAGLSEKTQRKVLDELTRCFDDVSVEDAAQMKF' A
#
# COMPACT_ATOMS: atom_id res chain seq x y z
N MET A 1 11.64 -23.50 -6.61
CA MET A 1 12.17 -22.45 -5.72
C MET A 1 11.49 -21.11 -6.01
N GLU A 2 11.27 -20.73 -7.28
CA GLU A 2 10.46 -19.56 -7.68
C GLU A 2 8.98 -19.62 -7.28
N GLU A 3 8.32 -20.78 -7.37
CA GLU A 3 6.90 -20.91 -6.98
C GLU A 3 6.63 -20.66 -5.50
N MET A 4 7.59 -20.95 -4.60
CA MET A 4 7.45 -20.65 -3.17
C MET A 4 7.53 -19.14 -2.89
N LEU A 5 8.32 -18.38 -3.67
CA LEU A 5 8.44 -16.93 -3.50
C LEU A 5 7.17 -16.19 -3.94
N LEU A 6 6.45 -16.72 -4.92
CA LEU A 6 5.12 -16.21 -5.32
C LEU A 6 4.07 -16.40 -4.21
N SER A 7 4.20 -17.45 -3.38
CA SER A 7 3.30 -17.71 -2.26
C SER A 7 3.56 -16.88 -1.00
N LEU A 8 4.76 -16.29 -0.86
CA LEU A 8 5.18 -15.58 0.36
C LEU A 8 4.38 -14.30 0.63
N ASN A 9 3.86 -13.64 -0.40
CA ASN A 9 3.07 -12.40 -0.27
C ASN A 9 1.57 -12.60 -0.59
N GLY A 10 1.14 -13.81 -0.95
CA GLY A 10 -0.19 -14.02 -1.55
C GLY A 10 -0.42 -13.11 -2.78
N PRO A 11 -1.67 -12.90 -3.24
CA PRO A 11 -1.94 -12.00 -4.37
C PRO A 11 -1.71 -10.52 -4.05
N TRP A 12 -1.36 -10.17 -2.80
CA TRP A 12 -1.28 -8.81 -2.29
C TRP A 12 0.18 -8.39 -2.11
N SER A 13 0.73 -7.70 -3.11
CA SER A 13 2.05 -7.07 -3.03
C SER A 13 1.95 -5.60 -2.66
N ASN A 14 3.03 -5.01 -2.13
CA ASN A 14 3.12 -3.56 -1.90
C ASN A 14 2.85 -2.75 -3.18
N ALA A 15 3.28 -3.27 -4.34
CA ALA A 15 2.98 -2.66 -5.64
C ALA A 15 1.48 -2.65 -5.96
N ALA A 16 0.77 -3.75 -5.70
CA ALA A 16 -0.69 -3.81 -5.86
C ALA A 16 -1.38 -2.84 -4.89
N CYS A 17 -0.94 -2.77 -3.63
CA CYS A 17 -1.45 -1.84 -2.62
C CYS A 17 -1.35 -0.37 -3.07
N ILE A 18 -0.18 0.06 -3.56
CA ILE A 18 0.02 1.40 -4.13
C ILE A 18 -0.96 1.67 -5.27
N GLY A 19 -1.13 0.70 -6.18
CA GLY A 19 -2.08 0.81 -7.29
C GLY A 19 -3.52 1.05 -6.82
N TYR A 20 -4.00 0.27 -5.84
CA TYR A 20 -5.33 0.46 -5.25
C TYR A 20 -5.46 1.82 -4.55
N CYS A 21 -4.46 2.27 -3.81
CA CYS A 21 -4.48 3.59 -3.17
C CYS A 21 -4.60 4.72 -4.20
N VAL A 22 -3.83 4.67 -5.30
CA VAL A 22 -3.94 5.63 -6.40
C VAL A 22 -5.35 5.62 -6.99
N MET A 23 -5.91 4.44 -7.29
CA MET A 23 -7.26 4.31 -7.84
C MET A 23 -8.31 4.91 -6.90
N ALA A 24 -8.25 4.57 -5.61
CA ALA A 24 -9.19 5.07 -4.61
C ALA A 24 -9.11 6.60 -4.47
N MET A 25 -7.91 7.17 -4.38
CA MET A 25 -7.73 8.62 -4.26
C MET A 25 -8.17 9.37 -5.51
N ARG A 26 -7.92 8.82 -6.71
CA ARG A 26 -8.43 9.41 -7.97
C ARG A 26 -9.95 9.41 -8.01
N ASN A 27 -10.58 8.29 -7.64
CA ASN A 27 -12.03 8.16 -7.61
C ASN A 27 -12.67 9.11 -6.58
N ALA A 28 -11.97 9.38 -5.47
CA ALA A 28 -12.39 10.35 -4.47
C ALA A 28 -12.07 11.82 -4.86
N GLY A 29 -11.48 12.07 -6.04
CA GLY A 29 -11.23 13.42 -6.56
C GLY A 29 -10.08 14.16 -5.87
N LEU A 30 -9.15 13.45 -5.21
CA LEU A 30 -8.01 14.09 -4.54
C LEU A 30 -7.07 14.73 -5.56
N SER A 31 -6.51 15.88 -5.21
CA SER A 31 -5.48 16.53 -6.04
C SER A 31 -4.24 15.64 -6.19
N GLU A 32 -3.54 15.79 -7.30
CA GLU A 32 -2.31 15.03 -7.57
C GLU A 32 -1.22 15.28 -6.50
N LYS A 33 -1.13 16.52 -5.99
CA LYS A 33 -0.23 16.86 -4.88
C LYS A 33 -0.57 16.09 -3.61
N THR A 34 -1.86 15.96 -3.29
CA THR A 34 -2.33 15.17 -2.14
C THR A 34 -2.05 13.68 -2.35
N GLN A 35 -2.31 13.16 -3.56
CA GLN A 35 -2.02 11.77 -3.90
C GLN A 35 -0.55 11.44 -3.67
N ARG A 36 0.38 12.24 -4.20
CA ARG A 36 1.83 12.05 -4.02
C ARG A 36 2.22 12.05 -2.54
N LYS A 37 1.72 13.02 -1.76
CA LYS A 37 2.01 13.08 -0.32
C LYS A 37 1.55 11.82 0.43
N VAL A 38 0.36 11.32 0.12
CA VAL A 38 -0.15 10.08 0.76
C VAL A 38 0.68 8.87 0.34
N LEU A 39 1.09 8.77 -0.93
CA LEU A 39 1.95 7.67 -1.39
C LEU A 39 3.35 7.69 -0.77
N ASP A 40 3.94 8.88 -0.61
CA ASP A 40 5.25 9.02 0.03
C ASP A 40 5.20 8.49 1.48
N GLU A 41 4.17 8.86 2.25
CA GLU A 41 4.00 8.34 3.61
C GLU A 41 3.60 6.86 3.63
N LEU A 42 2.73 6.40 2.70
CA LEU A 42 2.37 4.98 2.56
C LEU A 42 3.62 4.11 2.34
N THR A 43 4.53 4.56 1.50
CA THR A 43 5.75 3.80 1.18
C THR A 43 6.67 3.73 2.40
N ARG A 44 6.78 4.80 3.20
CA ARG A 44 7.52 4.77 4.47
C ARG A 44 6.90 3.81 5.47
N CYS A 45 5.57 3.77 5.57
CA CYS A 45 4.89 2.83 6.46
C CYS A 45 5.22 1.36 6.14
N PHE A 46 5.54 1.02 4.89
CA PHE A 46 5.97 -0.34 4.54
C PHE A 46 7.31 -0.73 5.17
N ASP A 47 8.19 0.26 5.41
CA ASP A 47 9.50 0.03 6.02
C ASP A 47 9.44 0.19 7.56
N ASP A 48 8.62 1.12 8.05
CA ASP A 48 8.61 1.55 9.45
C ASP A 48 7.60 0.77 10.33
N VAL A 49 6.61 0.10 9.74
CA VAL A 49 5.48 -0.52 10.46
C VAL A 49 5.31 -1.99 10.06
N SER A 50 5.17 -2.86 11.07
CA SER A 50 4.88 -4.28 10.81
C SER A 50 3.48 -4.47 10.21
N VAL A 51 3.27 -5.58 9.49
CA VAL A 51 1.96 -5.91 8.89
C VAL A 51 0.91 -6.10 9.99
N GLU A 52 1.29 -6.69 11.12
CA GLU A 52 0.43 -6.91 12.28
C GLU A 52 -0.04 -5.58 12.90
N ASP A 53 0.88 -4.63 13.10
CA ASP A 53 0.56 -3.32 13.66
C ASP A 53 -0.32 -2.50 12.71
N ALA A 54 0.00 -2.53 11.40
CA ALA A 54 -0.82 -1.86 10.39
C ALA A 54 -2.26 -2.41 10.35
N ALA A 55 -2.46 -3.72 10.55
CA ALA A 55 -3.79 -4.33 10.57
C ALA A 55 -4.66 -3.90 11.78
N GLN A 56 -4.02 -3.46 12.88
CA GLN A 56 -4.71 -2.93 14.05
C GLN A 56 -5.15 -1.47 13.87
N MET A 57 -4.57 -0.72 12.94
CA MET A 57 -4.97 0.67 12.67
C MET A 57 -6.41 0.73 12.15
N LYS A 58 -7.23 1.61 12.74
CA LYS A 58 -8.63 1.89 12.34
C LYS A 58 -8.81 3.39 12.12
N PHE A 59 -9.67 3.75 11.17
CA PHE A 59 -10.12 5.11 10.92
C PHE A 59 -11.30 5.48 11.81
#